data_AF-A0A537HXK3-F1
#
_entry.id   AF-A0A537HXK3-F1
#
_cell.length_a   1.000
_cell.length_b   1.000
_cell.length_c   1.000
_cell.angle_alpha   90.00
_cell.angle_beta   90.00
_cell.angle_gamma   90.00
#
_symmetry.space_group_name_H-M   'P 1'
#
loop_
_entity.id
_entity.type
_entity.pdbx_description
1 polymer ?
#
loop_
_entity_poly.entity_id
_entity_poly.type
_entity_poly.pdbx_seq_one_letter_code
_entity_poly.pdbx_strand_id
1 'polypeptide(L)'
;MKRQFAALIALMVILSASAFTLIDKNENAKKDTTYFYRLKAGGDPLEEADYTTKYTQAPDPCTGDDYVCWIEAEDNGSNQPEITGAMVTEIGNALFYHTNTDHVILKD
;
A
#
# COMPACT_ATOMS: atom_id res chain seq x y z
N MET A 1 -48.75 12.68 -58.40
CA MET A 1 -49.52 11.80 -57.48
C MET A 1 -48.74 11.72 -56.17
N LYS A 2 -49.27 12.22 -55.04
CA LYS A 2 -49.86 11.41 -53.94
C LYS A 2 -48.94 10.22 -53.58
N ARG A 3 -48.39 10.03 -52.38
CA ARG A 3 -48.74 10.45 -51.01
C ARG A 3 -47.61 10.00 -50.06
N GLN A 4 -47.27 10.83 -49.06
CA GLN A 4 -47.11 10.52 -47.61
C GLN A 4 -46.07 9.44 -47.18
N PHE A 5 -45.35 9.46 -46.05
CA PHE A 5 -45.48 10.06 -44.73
C PHE A 5 -44.07 10.24 -44.08
N ALA A 6 -43.98 11.27 -43.23
CA ALA A 6 -43.13 11.48 -42.05
C ALA A 6 -42.07 10.43 -41.59
N ALA A 7 -40.86 10.91 -41.29
CA ALA A 7 -40.14 10.77 -40.00
C ALA A 7 -38.64 11.14 -40.20
N LEU A 8 -38.20 12.37 -39.93
CA LEU A 8 -37.53 12.82 -38.69
C LEU A 8 -36.31 11.97 -38.23
N ILE A 9 -35.11 12.48 -38.60
CA ILE A 9 -33.85 12.62 -37.83
C ILE A 9 -33.40 11.44 -36.95
N ALA A 10 -32.25 10.85 -37.28
CA ALA A 10 -31.15 10.66 -36.31
C ALA A 10 -29.85 10.22 -37.01
N LEU A 11 -28.76 10.88 -36.63
CA LEU A 11 -27.38 10.49 -36.93
C LEU A 11 -27.14 8.99 -36.67
N MET A 12 -26.52 8.29 -37.63
CA MET A 12 -25.69 7.10 -37.34
C MET A 12 -24.25 7.47 -37.68
N VAL A 13 -23.54 8.06 -36.73
CA VAL A 13 -22.63 7.39 -35.78
C VAL A 13 -21.46 6.74 -36.52
N ILE A 14 -20.39 7.52 -36.56
CA ILE A 14 -19.02 7.09 -36.78
C ILE A 14 -18.77 5.90 -35.84
N LEU A 15 -18.65 4.68 -36.36
CA LEU A 15 -17.97 3.60 -35.67
C LEU A 15 -16.46 3.88 -35.77
N SER A 16 -16.03 4.96 -35.11
CA SER A 16 -14.68 5.03 -34.57
C SER A 16 -14.63 3.90 -33.55
N ALA A 17 -13.64 3.01 -33.71
CA ALA A 17 -13.35 1.99 -32.72
C ALA A 17 -13.20 2.69 -31.36
N SER A 18 -14.28 2.63 -30.60
CA SER A 18 -14.45 3.32 -29.34
C SER A 18 -13.88 2.37 -28.32
N ALA A 19 -12.56 2.40 -28.14
CA ALA A 19 -11.99 1.98 -26.87
C ALA A 19 -12.18 3.13 -25.85
N PHE A 20 -13.44 3.45 -25.56
CA PHE A 20 -13.78 4.06 -24.29
C PHE A 20 -13.70 2.93 -23.26
N THR A 21 -12.53 2.75 -22.65
CA THR A 21 -12.49 2.12 -21.33
C THR A 21 -13.05 3.14 -20.34
N LEU A 22 -14.33 3.02 -20.04
CA LEU A 22 -14.94 3.57 -18.84
C LEU A 22 -14.77 2.55 -17.70
N ILE A 23 -14.90 3.04 -16.46
CA ILE A 23 -14.90 2.35 -15.15
C ILE A 23 -13.49 2.37 -14.51
N ASP A 24 -13.24 2.97 -13.34
CA ASP A 24 -14.04 3.80 -12.43
C ASP A 24 -13.02 4.62 -11.61
N LYS A 25 -13.36 5.84 -11.19
CA LYS A 25 -12.60 6.48 -10.12
C LYS A 25 -13.01 5.78 -8.82
N ASN A 26 -12.27 4.75 -8.43
CA ASN A 26 -12.16 4.46 -7.01
C ASN A 26 -11.20 5.50 -6.42
N GLU A 27 -11.75 6.58 -5.87
CA GLU A 27 -11.03 7.44 -4.93
C GLU A 27 -10.42 6.54 -3.85
N ASN A 28 -9.13 6.70 -3.56
CA ASN A 28 -8.26 5.82 -2.75
C ASN A 28 -7.48 4.74 -3.53
N ALA A 29 -6.91 5.07 -4.69
CA ALA A 29 -5.60 4.49 -5.00
C ALA A 29 -4.63 5.03 -3.92
N LYS A 30 -4.54 4.35 -2.77
CA LYS A 30 -3.46 4.56 -1.81
C LYS A 30 -2.21 4.39 -2.65
N LYS A 31 -1.51 5.49 -2.89
CA LYS A 31 -0.28 5.47 -3.66
C LYS A 31 0.63 4.54 -2.88
N ASP A 32 0.94 3.35 -3.41
CA ASP A 32 1.82 2.32 -2.84
C ASP A 32 3.18 2.95 -2.47
N THR A 33 3.19 3.66 -1.35
CA THR A 33 4.33 4.42 -0.86
C THR A 33 4.57 3.83 0.50
N THR A 34 5.55 2.94 0.53
CA THR A 34 6.07 2.37 1.75
C THR A 34 7.03 3.36 2.40
N TYR A 35 7.18 3.20 3.70
CA TYR A 35 8.09 3.95 4.53
C TYR A 35 8.70 3.04 5.59
N PHE A 36 9.84 3.46 6.11
CA PHE A 36 10.48 2.77 7.22
C PHE A 36 9.98 3.33 8.55
N TYR A 37 9.51 2.46 9.43
CA TYR A 37 8.99 2.78 10.75
C TYR A 37 9.88 2.20 11.84
N ARG A 38 10.32 3.05 12.78
CA ARG A 38 11.15 2.62 13.92
C ARG A 38 10.29 2.10 15.05
N LEU A 39 10.61 0.91 15.55
CA LEU A 39 10.01 0.41 16.78
C LEU A 39 10.58 1.13 18.01
N LYS A 40 9.71 1.51 18.95
CA LYS A 40 10.12 2.07 20.26
C LYS A 40 10.95 1.05 21.03
N ALA A 41 11.79 1.56 21.94
CA ALA A 41 12.48 0.69 22.89
C ALA A 41 11.45 -0.05 23.76
N GLY A 42 11.40 -1.39 23.64
CA GLY A 42 10.47 -2.26 24.36
C GLY A 42 9.03 -2.25 23.85
N GLY A 43 8.76 -1.67 22.68
CA GLY A 43 7.43 -1.67 22.06
C GLY A 43 7.12 -2.96 21.30
N ASP A 44 5.86 -3.39 21.29
CA ASP A 44 5.43 -4.61 20.59
C ASP A 44 5.51 -4.41 19.07
N PRO A 45 6.27 -5.24 18.32
CA PRO A 45 6.35 -5.12 16.86
C PRO A 45 5.02 -5.38 16.14
N LEU A 46 4.01 -5.92 16.83
CA LEU A 46 2.67 -6.13 16.29
C LEU A 46 1.68 -5.01 16.65
N GLU A 47 2.13 -4.00 17.40
CA GLU A 47 1.32 -2.84 17.78
C GLU A 47 1.73 -1.60 16.96
N GLU A 48 0.82 -1.11 16.11
CA GLU A 48 1.07 0.03 15.22
C GLU A 48 1.49 1.29 16.01
N ALA A 49 0.88 1.48 17.18
CA ALA A 49 1.15 2.61 18.05
C ALA A 49 2.57 2.59 18.65
N ASP A 50 3.27 1.46 18.61
CA ASP A 50 4.62 1.33 19.14
C ASP A 50 5.73 1.76 18.18
N TYR A 51 5.35 2.27 17.01
CA TYR A 51 6.26 2.88 16.06
C TYR A 51 6.28 4.41 16.19
N THR A 52 7.46 5.04 16.17
CA THR A 52 7.58 6.50 16.39
C THR A 52 7.68 7.33 15.12
N THR A 53 8.46 6.85 14.15
CA THR A 53 9.04 7.73 13.14
C THR A 53 9.04 7.08 11.77
N LYS A 54 8.54 7.83 10.78
CA LYS A 54 8.48 7.47 9.37
C LYS A 54 9.67 8.03 8.60
N TYR A 55 10.36 7.20 7.82
CA TYR A 55 11.47 7.60 6.97
C TYR A 55 11.23 7.16 5.52
N THR A 56 11.77 7.92 4.57
CA THR A 56 11.67 7.62 3.12
C THR A 56 12.83 6.76 2.59
N GLN A 57 13.77 6.38 3.45
CA GLN A 57 14.92 5.54 3.11
C GLN A 57 15.24 4.62 4.28
N ALA A 58 15.79 3.44 3.98
CA ALA A 58 16.22 2.45 4.96
C ALA A 58 17.27 3.07 5.91
N PRO A 59 16.99 3.21 7.21
CA PRO A 59 17.95 3.74 8.16
C PRO A 59 18.94 2.67 8.62
N ASP A 60 20.02 3.08 9.26
CA ASP A 60 20.99 2.15 9.86
C ASP A 60 20.28 1.18 10.83
N PRO A 61 20.70 -0.09 10.88
CA PRO A 61 20.26 -1.04 11.89
C PRO A 61 20.52 -0.46 13.29
N CYS A 62 19.62 -0.75 14.23
CA CYS A 62 19.84 -0.42 15.64
C CYS A 62 20.43 -1.61 16.38
N THR A 63 21.12 -1.36 17.48
CA THR A 63 21.92 -2.37 18.21
C THR A 63 21.07 -3.31 19.08
N GLY A 64 21.54 -4.55 19.26
CA GLY A 64 21.00 -5.62 20.09
C GLY A 64 20.84 -6.92 19.29
N ASP A 65 20.99 -8.08 19.95
CA ASP A 65 21.05 -9.35 19.20
C ASP A 65 19.70 -9.79 18.59
N ASP A 66 18.55 -9.40 19.17
CA ASP A 66 17.20 -9.78 18.69
C ASP A 66 16.10 -8.83 19.15
N TYR A 67 15.29 -8.33 18.22
CA TYR A 67 13.96 -7.74 18.44
C TYR A 67 13.35 -7.37 17.08
N VAL A 68 12.72 -6.23 16.88
CA VAL A 68 12.62 -5.59 15.57
C VAL A 68 13.22 -4.20 15.70
N CYS A 69 13.93 -3.74 14.70
CA CYS A 69 14.44 -2.38 14.62
C CYS A 69 13.54 -1.50 13.74
N TRP A 70 13.34 -1.95 12.50
CA TRP A 70 12.59 -1.25 11.48
C TRP A 70 11.64 -2.20 10.77
N ILE A 71 10.51 -1.68 10.35
CA ILE A 71 9.69 -2.31 9.30
C ILE A 71 9.49 -1.35 8.14
N GLU A 72 9.47 -1.88 6.93
CA GLU A 72 9.00 -1.18 5.74
C GLU A 72 7.52 -1.50 5.52
N ALA A 73 6.66 -0.50 5.68
CA ALA A 73 5.21 -0.68 5.58
C ALA A 73 4.56 0.55 4.96
N GLU A 74 3.30 0.41 4.57
CA GLU A 74 2.49 1.57 4.20
C GLU A 74 2.02 2.33 5.45
N ASP A 75 1.58 3.57 5.26
CA ASP A 75 0.99 4.39 6.33
C ASP A 75 -0.48 3.99 6.60
N ASN A 76 -0.85 3.78 7.85
CA ASN A 76 -2.24 3.46 8.25
C ASN A 76 -3.19 4.69 8.25
N GLY A 77 -2.71 5.86 7.83
CA GLY A 77 -3.46 7.13 7.85
C GLY A 77 -3.25 7.94 9.14
N SER A 78 -2.53 7.40 10.12
CA SER A 78 -2.20 8.04 11.39
C SER A 78 -0.69 8.26 11.60
N ASN A 79 0.10 8.22 10.53
CA ASN A 79 1.58 8.26 10.59
C ASN A 79 2.21 7.07 11.34
N GLN A 80 1.53 5.93 11.31
CA GLN A 80 1.99 4.65 11.85
C GLN A 80 1.99 3.61 10.72
N PRO A 81 2.74 2.50 10.87
CA PRO A 81 2.70 1.45 9.87
C PRO A 81 1.34 0.77 9.87
N GLU A 82 0.86 0.37 8.69
CA GLU A 82 -0.22 -0.58 8.56
C GLU A 82 0.33 -2.00 8.76
N ILE A 83 -0.02 -2.64 9.88
CA ILE A 83 0.44 -4.00 10.20
C ILE A 83 -0.56 -5.01 9.62
N THR A 84 -0.33 -5.37 8.36
CA THR A 84 -1.12 -6.40 7.65
C THR A 84 -0.77 -7.80 8.13
N GLY A 85 -1.63 -8.79 7.83
CA GLY A 85 -1.31 -10.20 8.13
C GLY A 85 -0.04 -10.73 7.46
N ALA A 86 0.34 -10.18 6.30
CA ALA A 86 1.61 -10.47 5.65
C ALA A 86 2.79 -9.94 6.47
N MET A 87 2.69 -8.69 6.95
CA MET A 87 3.70 -8.09 7.83
C MET A 87 3.85 -8.85 9.16
N VAL A 88 2.74 -9.28 9.78
CA VAL A 88 2.78 -10.13 10.98
C VAL A 88 3.57 -11.42 10.74
N THR A 89 3.34 -12.07 9.59
CA THR A 89 4.04 -13.30 9.22
C THR A 89 5.53 -13.04 9.00
N GLU A 90 5.88 -11.95 8.34
CA GLU A 90 7.25 -11.59 8.05
C GLU A 90 8.04 -11.22 9.31
N ILE A 91 7.44 -10.45 10.22
CA ILE A 91 7.98 -10.16 11.56
C ILE A 91 8.25 -11.47 12.31
N GLY A 92 7.27 -12.39 12.31
CA GLY A 92 7.41 -13.70 12.95
C GLY A 92 8.57 -14.51 12.36
N ASN A 93 8.74 -14.51 11.04
CA ASN A 93 9.86 -15.19 10.38
C ASN A 93 11.20 -14.56 10.73
N ALA A 94 11.30 -13.23 10.69
CA ALA A 94 12.53 -12.52 11.02
C ALA A 94 12.99 -12.86 12.45
N LEU A 95 12.06 -12.79 13.41
CA LEU A 95 12.30 -13.14 14.81
C LEU A 95 12.62 -14.63 15.01
N PHE A 96 11.94 -15.54 14.31
CA PHE A 96 12.14 -16.98 14.46
C PHE A 96 13.49 -17.44 13.88
N TYR A 97 13.92 -16.85 12.76
CA TYR A 97 15.17 -17.19 12.09
C TYR A 97 16.35 -16.29 12.50
N HIS A 98 16.13 -15.32 13.39
CA HIS A 98 17.15 -14.37 13.82
C HIS A 98 17.87 -13.72 12.62
N THR A 99 17.12 -13.42 11.57
CA THR A 99 17.66 -12.91 10.30
C THR A 99 16.74 -11.83 9.73
N ASN A 100 17.32 -10.76 9.18
CA ASN A 100 16.57 -9.74 8.44
C ASN A 100 15.78 -10.35 7.28
N THR A 101 14.63 -9.77 6.97
CA THR A 101 13.83 -10.09 5.78
C THR A 101 13.81 -8.88 4.84
N ASP A 102 12.99 -8.94 3.79
CA ASP A 102 12.87 -7.87 2.81
C ASP A 102 12.34 -6.58 3.44
N HIS A 103 11.38 -6.69 4.36
CA HIS A 103 10.71 -5.54 5.00
C HIS A 103 10.90 -5.46 6.51
N VAL A 104 11.62 -6.39 7.14
CA VAL A 104 11.87 -6.39 8.59
C VAL A 104 13.36 -6.42 8.85
N ILE A 105 13.85 -5.36 9.50
CA ILE A 105 15.25 -5.25 9.92
C ILE A 105 15.29 -5.48 11.42
N LEU A 106 16.00 -6.53 11.84
CA LEU A 106 16.28 -6.83 13.24
C LEU A 106 17.32 -5.87 13.80
N LYS A 107 17.59 -6.01 15.09
CA LYS A 107 18.70 -5.32 15.71
C LYS A 107 19.99 -6.09 15.42
N ASP A 108 21.11 -5.37 15.34
CA ASP A 108 22.48 -5.90 15.15
C ASP A 108 23.19 -6.21 16.47
#